data_AF-A0A5J4SNS6-F1
#
_entry.id   AF-A0A5J4SNS6-F1
#
_cell.length_a   1.000
_cell.length_b   1.000
_cell.length_c   1.000
_cell.angle_alpha   90.00
_cell.angle_beta   90.00
_cell.angle_gamma   90.00
#
_symmetry.space_group_name_H-M   'P 1'
#
loop_
_entity.id
_entity.type
_entity.pdbx_description
1 polymer ?
#
loop_
_entity_poly.entity_id
_entity_poly.type
_entity_poly.pdbx_seq_one_letter_code
_entity_poly.pdbx_strand_id
1 'polypeptide(L)'
;MLEQIYNLFRDRARKHLLIRSFHYTRTYNLGSGKDLYPAFILEQDLYGKNNGQNGNYFTNSINFSILIIPKKSDRVIDLQSLAFSAGLNIIESIKQDKDCEFYIQPDWSYITLVDYYDDNAVGCRFSLNVIRKNIENLCFLDNHFNPDKEFDLPEAINDFDIQPDGGCEIFTNKPLKFNLKTKTIPDKVPV
;
A
#
# COMPACT_ATOMS: atom_id res chain seq x y z
N MET A 1 5.74 -7.78 9.64
CA MET A 1 6.57 -6.69 9.05
C MET A 1 5.78 -5.40 8.88
N LEU A 2 4.72 -5.36 8.07
CA LEU A 2 3.97 -4.13 7.76
C LEU A 2 3.40 -3.46 9.02
N GLU A 3 2.83 -4.23 9.94
CA GLU A 3 2.35 -3.72 11.23
C GLU A 3 3.47 -3.11 12.08
N GLN A 4 4.68 -3.66 12.03
CA GLN A 4 5.82 -3.12 12.77
C GLN A 4 6.30 -1.79 12.19
N ILE A 5 6.21 -1.59 10.87
CA ILE A 5 6.43 -0.29 10.24
C ILE A 5 5.40 0.72 10.76
N TYR A 6 4.11 0.37 10.71
CA TYR A 6 3.05 1.22 11.25
C TYR A 6 3.31 1.59 12.72
N ASN A 7 3.60 0.60 13.57
CA ASN A 7 3.82 0.80 15.00
C ASN A 7 5.09 1.64 15.27
N LEU A 8 6.15 1.45 14.49
CA LEU A 8 7.37 2.26 14.59
C LEU A 8 7.05 3.74 14.39
N PHE A 9 6.44 4.10 13.26
CA PHE A 9 6.14 5.49 12.95
C PHE A 9 5.08 6.09 13.89
N ARG A 10 4.07 5.29 14.28
CA ARG A 10 3.07 5.71 15.26
C ARG A 10 3.70 6.03 16.62
N ASP A 11 4.59 5.18 17.12
CA ASP A 11 5.25 5.41 18.41
C ASP A 11 6.17 6.64 18.35
N ARG A 12 6.91 6.82 17.25
CA ARG A 12 7.74 8.02 17.04
C ARG A 12 6.90 9.29 16.98
N ALA A 13 5.81 9.28 16.23
CA ALA A 13 4.87 10.39 16.15
C ALA A 13 4.30 10.74 17.54
N ARG A 14 3.85 9.73 18.30
CA ARG A 14 3.31 9.91 19.67
C ARG A 14 4.32 10.52 20.64
N LYS A 15 5.61 10.20 20.50
CA LYS A 15 6.69 10.70 21.39
C LYS A 15 7.21 12.08 20.98
N HIS A 16 6.94 12.54 19.77
CA HIS A 16 7.47 13.79 19.26
C HIS A 16 6.67 15.00 19.78
N LEU A 17 7.35 15.97 20.40
CA LEU A 17 6.72 17.09 21.11
C LEU A 17 5.82 18.00 20.24
N LEU A 18 6.11 18.10 18.94
CA LEU A 18 5.32 18.91 18.01
C LEU A 18 4.02 18.22 17.56
N ILE A 19 4.02 16.89 17.43
CA ILE A 19 2.98 16.15 16.72
C ILE A 19 1.78 15.96 17.65
N ARG A 20 0.57 16.23 17.14
CA ARG A 20 -0.68 16.12 17.92
C ARG A 20 -1.61 15.02 17.44
N SER A 21 -1.46 14.58 16.20
CA SER A 21 -2.25 13.51 15.62
C SER A 21 -1.40 12.63 14.70
N PHE A 22 -1.82 11.38 14.56
CA PHE A 22 -1.22 10.41 13.68
C PHE A 22 -2.31 9.76 12.84
N HIS A 23 -2.13 9.77 11.52
CA HIS A 23 -3.05 9.20 10.56
C HIS A 23 -2.32 8.18 9.70
N TYR A 24 -2.95 7.04 9.48
CA TYR A 24 -2.50 6.04 8.51
C TYR A 24 -3.57 5.93 7.43
N THR A 25 -3.38 6.66 6.34
CA THR A 25 -4.42 6.81 5.32
C THR A 25 -3.84 6.90 3.92
N ARG A 26 -4.67 6.59 2.92
CA ARG A 26 -4.42 7.06 1.56
C ARG A 26 -4.61 8.57 1.49
N THR A 27 -3.85 9.17 0.58
CA THR A 27 -3.72 10.60 0.32
C THR A 27 -5.09 11.31 0.22
N TYR A 28 -6.15 10.66 -0.31
CA TYR A 28 -7.45 11.30 -0.58
C TYR A 28 -8.43 11.50 0.61
N ASN A 29 -8.10 11.10 1.84
CA ASN A 29 -9.02 11.18 3.00
C ASN A 29 -8.64 12.26 4.04
N LEU A 30 -7.78 13.20 3.67
CA LEU A 30 -7.25 14.23 4.58
C LEU A 30 -7.96 15.56 4.36
N GLY A 31 -8.16 16.34 5.41
CA GLY A 31 -8.80 17.66 5.32
C GLY A 31 -10.27 17.72 5.75
N SER A 32 -10.76 16.75 6.54
CA SER A 32 -12.14 16.77 7.06
C SER A 32 -12.44 17.88 8.09
N GLY A 33 -11.44 18.71 8.42
CA GLY A 33 -11.52 19.80 9.40
C GLY A 33 -11.56 19.35 10.86
N LYS A 34 -11.48 18.05 11.13
CA LYS A 34 -11.51 17.47 12.50
C LYS A 34 -10.13 17.08 13.03
N ASP A 35 -9.09 17.25 12.23
CA ASP A 35 -7.75 16.77 12.55
C ASP A 35 -7.02 17.74 13.50
N LEU A 36 -6.27 17.19 14.46
CA LEU A 36 -5.48 17.97 15.40
C LEU A 36 -4.10 18.24 14.84
N TYR A 37 -3.86 19.47 14.39
CA TYR A 37 -2.59 19.91 13.83
C TYR A 37 -1.58 20.36 14.91
N PRO A 38 -0.26 20.12 14.73
CA PRO A 38 0.40 19.46 13.60
C PRO A 38 0.13 17.95 13.47
N ALA A 39 -0.15 17.50 12.25
CA ALA A 39 -0.53 16.13 11.95
C ALA A 39 0.61 15.35 11.30
N PHE A 40 0.83 14.11 11.76
CA PHE A 40 1.70 13.13 11.10
C PHE A 40 0.85 12.22 10.22
N ILE A 41 1.14 12.20 8.93
CA ILE A 41 0.43 11.35 7.96
C ILE A 41 1.39 10.27 7.48
N LEU A 42 1.14 9.01 7.82
CA LEU A 42 1.79 7.86 7.21
C LEU A 42 0.92 7.37 6.04
N GLU A 43 1.51 7.24 4.85
CA GLU A 43 0.77 6.72 3.71
C GLU A 43 0.57 5.20 3.79
N GLN A 44 -0.62 4.74 3.38
CA GLN A 44 -0.97 3.32 3.38
C GLN A 44 -0.29 2.52 2.26
N ASP A 45 0.01 3.17 1.14
CA ASP A 45 0.58 2.48 -0.01
C ASP A 45 2.07 2.24 0.24
N LEU A 46 2.38 1.05 0.74
CA LEU A 46 3.73 0.57 1.00
C LEU A 46 4.21 -0.24 -0.20
N TYR A 47 5.32 0.17 -0.80
CA TYR A 47 5.96 -0.58 -1.87
C TYR A 47 7.18 -1.32 -1.33
N GLY A 48 7.23 -2.63 -1.50
CA GLY A 48 8.31 -3.49 -1.02
C GLY A 48 9.05 -4.17 -2.17
N LYS A 49 10.38 -4.28 -2.07
CA LYS A 49 11.21 -5.06 -2.98
C LYS A 49 12.11 -5.99 -2.19
N ASN A 50 12.19 -7.24 -2.65
CA ASN A 50 13.18 -8.20 -2.16
C ASN A 50 14.55 -7.90 -2.81
N ASN A 51 15.59 -7.83 -1.99
CA ASN A 51 16.92 -7.45 -2.42
C ASN A 51 17.99 -8.39 -1.84
N GLY A 52 19.18 -8.32 -2.45
CA GLY A 52 20.31 -9.22 -2.17
C GLY A 52 20.29 -10.48 -3.04
N GLN A 53 21.43 -11.18 -3.12
CA GLN A 53 21.62 -12.29 -4.06
C GLN A 53 20.63 -13.45 -3.86
N ASN A 54 20.19 -13.69 -2.61
CA ASN A 54 19.23 -14.75 -2.26
C ASN A 54 17.98 -14.19 -1.55
N GLY A 55 17.69 -12.89 -1.72
CA GLY A 55 16.52 -12.27 -1.10
C GLY A 55 16.57 -12.23 0.44
N ASN A 56 17.74 -11.88 0.98
CA ASN A 56 18.02 -11.89 2.42
C ASN A 56 17.47 -10.66 3.16
N TYR A 57 17.03 -9.62 2.45
CA TYR A 57 16.39 -8.45 3.04
C TYR A 57 15.33 -7.84 2.13
N PHE A 58 14.38 -7.15 2.76
CA PHE A 58 13.37 -6.36 2.08
C PHE A 58 13.69 -4.89 2.23
N THR A 59 13.57 -4.15 1.13
CA THR A 59 13.48 -2.68 1.16
C THR A 59 12.02 -2.29 1.00
N ASN A 60 11.50 -1.44 1.87
CA ASN A 60 10.17 -0.88 1.78
C ASN A 60 10.26 0.63 1.60
N SER A 61 9.66 1.15 0.53
CA SER A 61 9.48 2.57 0.31
C SER A 61 8.27 3.06 1.10
N ILE A 62 8.51 4.07 1.93
CA ILE A 62 7.55 4.65 2.85
C ILE A 62 7.49 6.14 2.58
N ASN A 63 6.27 6.68 2.56
CA ASN A 63 6.05 8.11 2.54
C ASN A 63 5.35 8.55 3.82
N PHE A 64 5.80 9.68 4.37
CA PHE A 64 5.07 10.34 5.43
C PHE A 64 5.09 11.86 5.25
N SER A 65 4.12 12.56 5.84
CA SER A 65 4.05 14.01 5.82
C SER A 65 3.85 14.57 7.23
N ILE A 66 4.46 15.72 7.50
CA ILE A 66 4.15 16.56 8.65
C ILE A 66 3.39 17.78 8.13
N LEU A 67 2.15 17.93 8.55
CA LEU A 67 1.26 18.99 8.10
C LEU A 67 0.91 19.93 9.24
N ILE A 68 0.77 21.22 8.94
CA ILE A 68 0.46 22.32 9.87
C ILE A 68 -0.54 23.26 9.20
N ILE A 69 -1.56 23.71 9.93
CA ILE A 69 -2.48 24.73 9.43
C ILE A 69 -1.87 26.13 9.64
N PRO A 70 -1.63 26.89 8.57
CA PRO A 70 -1.12 28.25 8.71
C PRO A 70 -2.17 29.19 9.30
N LYS A 71 -1.76 30.11 10.16
CA LYS A 71 -2.55 31.27 10.57
C LYS A 71 -2.23 32.47 9.68
N LYS A 72 -3.11 33.48 9.66
CA LYS A 72 -2.97 34.68 8.81
C LYS A 72 -1.63 35.42 8.94
N SER A 73 -0.98 35.36 10.11
CA SER A 73 0.30 36.00 10.39
C SER A 73 1.52 35.11 10.08
N ASP A 74 1.31 33.83 9.83
CA ASP A 74 2.40 32.87 9.72
C ASP A 74 3.05 32.97 8.34
N ARG A 75 4.37 32.83 8.31
CA ARG A 75 5.11 32.70 7.05
C ARG A 75 5.15 31.21 6.70
N VAL A 76 4.66 30.87 5.51
CA VAL A 76 4.61 29.49 5.01
C VAL A 76 5.97 28.79 5.12
N ILE A 77 7.07 29.47 4.77
CA ILE A 77 8.42 28.91 4.83
C ILE A 77 8.88 28.54 6.25
N ASP A 78 8.43 29.29 7.27
CA ASP A 78 8.78 29.02 8.66
C ASP A 78 8.05 27.77 9.14
N LEU A 79 6.79 27.58 8.73
CA LEU A 79 6.02 26.36 9.01
C LEU A 79 6.55 25.14 8.25
N GLN A 80 6.96 25.31 7.00
CA GLN A 80 7.60 24.24 6.23
C GLN A 80 8.94 23.84 6.84
N SER A 81 9.72 24.80 7.34
CA SER A 81 10.98 24.56 8.04
C SER A 81 10.75 23.81 9.36
N LEU A 82 9.69 24.17 10.10
CA LEU A 82 9.28 23.45 11.31
C LEU A 82 8.84 22.01 11.00
N ALA A 83 8.05 21.81 9.95
CA ALA A 83 7.63 20.49 9.48
C ALA A 83 8.83 19.64 9.01
N PHE A 84 9.78 20.25 8.29
CA PHE A 84 11.01 19.60 7.85
C PHE A 84 11.86 19.15 9.05
N SER A 85 12.07 20.04 10.03
CA SER A 85 12.80 19.72 11.26
C SER A 85 12.16 18.58 12.04
N ALA A 86 10.82 18.58 12.16
CA ALA A 86 10.09 17.49 12.81
C ALA A 86 10.25 16.15 12.06
N GLY A 87 10.16 16.15 10.73
CA GLY A 87 10.40 14.94 9.95
C GLY A 87 11.84 14.41 10.09
N LEU A 88 12.83 15.30 10.14
CA LEU A 88 14.22 14.93 10.41
C LEU A 88 14.38 14.31 11.80
N ASN A 89 13.76 14.88 12.84
CA ASN A 89 13.77 14.29 14.19
C ASN A 89 13.21 12.87 14.19
N ILE A 90 12.13 12.61 13.45
CA ILE A 90 11.55 11.27 13.33
C ILE A 90 12.57 10.32 12.68
N ILE A 91 13.15 10.70 11.55
CA ILE A 91 14.15 9.88 10.82
C ILE A 91 15.36 9.58 11.72
N GLU A 92 15.93 10.61 12.35
CA GLU A 92 17.12 10.45 13.19
C GLU A 92 16.81 9.66 14.48
N SER A 93 15.61 9.79 15.05
CA SER A 93 15.19 8.97 16.19
C SER A 93 15.06 7.48 15.87
N ILE A 94 14.81 7.13 14.61
CA ILE A 94 14.79 5.74 14.16
C ILE A 94 16.23 5.25 13.98
N LYS A 95 17.10 6.05 13.34
CA LYS A 95 18.51 5.70 13.13
C LYS A 95 19.30 5.53 14.44
N GLN A 96 18.97 6.29 15.48
CA GLN A 96 19.66 6.24 16.78
C GLN A 96 19.16 5.11 17.69
N ASP A 97 18.03 4.47 17.36
CA ASP A 97 17.47 3.39 18.16
C ASP A 97 18.18 2.07 17.85
N LYS A 98 19.00 1.62 18.82
CA LYS A 98 19.80 0.39 18.70
C LYS A 98 18.94 -0.88 18.69
N ASP A 99 17.73 -0.81 19.23
CA ASP A 99 16.80 -1.95 19.29
C ASP A 99 15.84 -1.95 18.08
N CYS A 100 15.97 -0.99 17.17
CA CYS A 100 15.15 -0.92 15.97
C CYS A 100 15.59 -1.96 14.94
N GLU A 101 14.66 -2.83 14.54
CA GLU A 101 14.89 -3.86 13.51
C GLU A 101 14.93 -3.30 12.07
N PHE A 102 14.61 -2.01 11.90
CA PHE A 102 14.61 -1.33 10.61
C PHE A 102 15.79 -0.38 10.50
N TYR A 103 16.41 -0.37 9.32
CA TYR A 103 17.44 0.59 8.95
C TYR A 103 16.91 1.56 7.89
N ILE A 104 17.06 2.87 8.10
CA ILE A 104 16.73 3.87 7.07
C ILE A 104 17.91 4.04 6.13
N GLN A 105 17.69 3.84 4.83
CA GLN A 105 18.71 4.07 3.82
C GLN A 105 19.04 5.57 3.69
N PRO A 106 20.31 5.91 3.34
CA PRO A 106 20.75 7.29 3.18
C PRO A 106 20.33 7.89 1.81
N ASP A 107 19.12 7.57 1.36
CA ASP A 107 18.57 7.95 0.05
C ASP A 107 17.17 8.60 0.16
N TRP A 108 16.79 9.01 1.37
CA TRP A 108 15.52 9.68 1.59
C TRP A 108 15.49 11.06 0.92
N SER A 109 14.32 11.47 0.50
CA SER A 109 14.05 12.77 -0.13
C SER A 109 12.89 13.48 0.58
N TYR A 110 12.74 14.77 0.31
CA TYR A 110 11.63 15.56 0.83
C TYR A 110 11.09 16.54 -0.19
N ILE A 111 9.83 16.93 -0.02
CA ILE A 111 9.16 17.98 -0.79
C ILE A 111 8.35 18.85 0.17
N THR A 112 8.44 20.17 -0.01
CA THR A 112 7.62 21.11 0.75
C THR A 112 6.21 21.18 0.18
N LEU A 113 5.23 21.38 1.06
CA LEU A 113 3.81 21.37 0.74
C LEU A 113 3.20 22.74 1.06
N VAL A 114 2.34 23.23 0.16
CA VAL A 114 1.56 24.47 0.28
C VAL A 114 0.15 24.20 -0.22
N ASP A 115 -0.85 24.80 0.43
CA ASP A 115 -2.27 24.66 0.09
C ASP A 115 -2.67 23.19 -0.12
N TYR A 116 -2.20 22.34 0.80
CA TYR A 116 -2.34 20.91 0.70
C TYR A 116 -3.68 20.48 1.31
N TYR A 117 -4.48 19.75 0.53
CA TYR A 117 -5.85 19.35 0.84
C TYR A 117 -6.82 20.51 1.15
N ASP A 118 -8.05 20.15 1.50
CA ASP A 118 -9.18 21.05 1.68
C ASP A 118 -9.00 22.05 2.85
N ASP A 119 -8.10 21.76 3.79
CA ASP A 119 -7.81 22.63 4.93
C ASP A 119 -6.63 23.59 4.71
N ASN A 120 -6.06 23.61 3.50
CA ASN A 120 -4.92 24.45 3.13
C ASN A 120 -3.70 24.24 4.05
N ALA A 121 -3.44 22.99 4.44
CA ALA A 121 -2.29 22.68 5.25
C ALA A 121 -0.98 22.96 4.50
N VAL A 122 0.03 23.36 5.25
CA VAL A 122 1.41 23.53 4.77
C VAL A 122 2.33 22.57 5.51
N GLY A 123 3.44 22.17 4.90
CA GLY A 123 4.30 21.21 5.56
C GLY A 123 5.42 20.64 4.72
N CYS A 124 5.81 19.41 5.04
CA CYS A 124 6.85 18.69 4.36
C CYS A 124 6.51 17.20 4.28
N ARG A 125 6.70 16.62 3.10
CA ARG A 125 6.55 15.20 2.84
C ARG A 125 7.91 14.57 2.61
N PHE A 126 8.14 13.43 3.24
CA PHE A 126 9.34 12.63 3.15
C PHE A 126 9.05 11.33 2.41
N SER A 127 10.01 10.90 1.60
CA SER A 127 10.01 9.58 0.95
C SER A 127 11.30 8.88 1.36
N LEU A 128 11.20 7.69 1.93
CA LEU A 128 12.34 6.98 2.51
C LEU A 128 12.27 5.49 2.23
N ASN A 129 13.43 4.86 2.13
CA ASN A 129 13.55 3.42 2.02
C ASN A 129 13.99 2.84 3.36
N VAL A 130 13.20 1.91 3.93
CA VAL A 130 13.59 1.12 5.10
C VAL A 130 14.00 -0.28 4.71
N ILE A 131 15.10 -0.76 5.25
CA ILE A 131 15.58 -2.12 5.11
C ILE A 131 15.25 -2.91 6.37
N ARG A 132 14.82 -4.15 6.19
CA ARG A 132 14.78 -5.16 7.26
C ARG A 132 15.19 -6.52 6.72
N LYS A 133 15.84 -7.33 7.55
CA LYS A 133 16.18 -8.73 7.22
C LYS A 133 14.90 -9.52 6.92
N ASN A 134 15.03 -10.51 6.04
CA ASN A 134 13.94 -11.44 5.78
C ASN A 134 13.56 -12.16 7.09
N ILE A 135 12.26 -12.09 7.43
CA ILE A 135 11.70 -12.67 8.67
C ILE A 135 11.12 -14.07 8.46
N GLU A 136 11.05 -14.54 7.22
CA GLU A 136 10.51 -15.85 6.92
C GLU A 136 11.40 -16.93 7.51
N ASN A 137 10.79 -17.82 8.30
CA ASN A 137 11.51 -18.95 8.86
C ASN A 137 11.46 -20.12 7.88
N LEU A 138 12.54 -20.27 7.11
CA LEU A 138 12.65 -21.30 6.08
C LEU A 138 12.56 -22.74 6.65
N CYS A 139 12.83 -22.95 7.93
CA CYS A 139 12.72 -24.28 8.57
C CYS A 139 11.27 -24.76 8.69
N PHE A 140 10.28 -23.86 8.60
CA PHE A 140 8.86 -24.22 8.67
C PHE A 140 8.19 -24.21 7.29
N LEU A 141 8.96 -24.03 6.21
CA LEU A 141 8.40 -23.94 4.87
C LEU A 141 7.61 -25.21 4.51
N ASP A 142 8.17 -26.39 4.80
CA ASP A 142 7.51 -27.68 4.53
C ASP A 142 6.21 -27.86 5.33
N ASN A 143 6.04 -27.18 6.46
CA ASN A 143 4.79 -27.21 7.23
C ASN A 143 3.70 -26.32 6.62
N HIS A 144 4.07 -25.35 5.78
CA HIS A 144 3.13 -24.44 5.12
C HIS A 144 2.59 -25.01 3.80
N PHE A 145 3.26 -26.01 3.23
CA PHE A 145 2.87 -26.65 1.98
C PHE A 145 2.50 -28.11 2.23
N ASN A 146 1.22 -28.44 2.03
CA ASN A 146 0.77 -29.83 1.97
C ASN A 146 0.64 -30.22 0.49
N PRO A 147 1.44 -31.19 -0.01
CA PRO A 147 1.39 -31.61 -1.42
C PRO A 147 0.02 -32.20 -1.82
N ASP A 148 -0.75 -32.69 -0.86
CA ASP A 148 -2.04 -33.34 -1.08
C ASP A 148 -3.23 -32.38 -0.86
N LYS A 149 -2.99 -31.11 -0.53
CA LYS A 149 -4.06 -30.13 -0.32
C LYS A 149 -4.66 -29.68 -1.66
N GLU A 150 -5.93 -29.98 -1.87
CA GLU A 150 -6.74 -29.41 -2.95
C GLU A 150 -7.61 -28.26 -2.43
N PHE A 151 -8.15 -27.43 -3.34
CA PHE A 151 -9.15 -26.43 -2.97
C PHE A 151 -10.48 -27.10 -2.67
N ASP A 152 -11.20 -26.60 -1.67
CA ASP A 152 -12.56 -27.06 -1.39
C ASP A 152 -13.39 -26.91 -2.66
N LEU A 153 -13.91 -28.03 -3.16
CA LEU A 153 -14.94 -27.98 -4.19
C LEU A 153 -16.15 -27.33 -3.54
N PRO A 154 -16.74 -26.27 -4.12
CA PRO A 154 -17.98 -25.72 -3.61
C PRO A 154 -18.97 -26.89 -3.50
N GLU A 155 -19.63 -27.03 -2.36
CA GLU A 155 -20.76 -27.97 -2.24
C GLU A 155 -21.64 -27.71 -3.47
N ALA A 156 -21.70 -28.70 -4.36
CA ALA A 156 -22.69 -28.66 -5.42
C ALA A 156 -24.01 -28.48 -4.68
N ILE A 157 -24.73 -27.39 -4.96
CA ILE A 157 -26.13 -27.26 -4.56
C ILE A 157 -26.74 -28.61 -4.93
N ASN A 158 -27.25 -29.35 -3.93
CA ASN A 158 -27.77 -30.71 -4.10
C ASN A 158 -28.35 -30.82 -5.49
N ASP A 159 -27.79 -31.73 -6.30
CA ASP A 159 -28.34 -32.06 -7.62
C ASP A 159 -29.85 -32.08 -7.42
N PHE A 160 -30.55 -31.12 -8.04
CA PHE A 160 -31.98 -31.12 -7.98
C PHE A 160 -32.35 -32.46 -8.60
N ASP A 161 -32.82 -33.38 -7.76
CA ASP A 161 -33.37 -34.65 -8.18
C ASP A 161 -34.68 -34.28 -8.89
N ILE A 162 -34.55 -33.74 -10.10
CA ILE A 162 -35.66 -33.51 -11.01
C ILE A 162 -36.03 -34.92 -11.45
N GLN A 163 -36.82 -35.61 -10.63
CA GLN A 163 -37.60 -36.73 -11.12
C GLN A 163 -38.48 -36.16 -12.24
N PRO A 164 -38.20 -36.49 -13.52
CA PRO A 164 -39.01 -35.99 -14.60
C PRO A 164 -40.29 -36.82 -14.61
N ASP A 165 -41.27 -36.39 -13.83
CA ASP A 165 -42.62 -36.90 -13.97
C ASP A 165 -43.21 -36.25 -15.24
N GLY A 166 -43.07 -36.96 -16.37
CA GLY A 166 -43.77 -36.69 -17.61
C GLY A 166 -43.41 -35.39 -18.35
N GLY A 167 -42.58 -35.53 -19.40
CA GLY A 167 -42.65 -34.66 -20.58
C GLY A 167 -42.19 -33.21 -20.42
N CYS A 168 -40.88 -32.98 -20.34
CA CYS A 168 -40.30 -31.67 -20.64
C CYS A 168 -39.01 -31.84 -21.47
N GLU A 169 -38.99 -31.20 -22.62
CA GLU A 169 -38.00 -31.33 -23.68
C GLU A 169 -36.61 -30.84 -23.25
N ILE A 170 -35.58 -31.66 -23.48
CA ILE A 170 -34.18 -31.30 -23.28
C ILE A 170 -33.75 -30.38 -24.43
N PHE A 171 -33.55 -29.09 -24.15
CA PHE A 171 -32.74 -28.25 -25.04
C PHE A 171 -31.27 -28.53 -24.75
N THR A 172 -30.68 -29.40 -25.57
CA THR A 172 -29.22 -29.55 -25.64
C THR A 172 -28.62 -28.19 -25.99
N ASN A 173 -27.65 -27.77 -25.16
CA ASN A 173 -26.79 -26.62 -25.39
C ASN A 173 -26.48 -26.45 -26.89
N LYS A 174 -27.14 -25.49 -27.55
CA LYS A 174 -26.64 -24.92 -28.79
C LYS A 174 -25.37 -24.18 -28.41
N PRO A 175 -24.17 -24.60 -28.84
CA PRO A 175 -23.03 -23.71 -28.75
C PRO A 175 -23.36 -22.46 -29.59
N LEU A 176 -23.17 -21.28 -29.00
CA LEU A 176 -23.23 -20.00 -29.70
C LEU A 176 -22.25 -20.07 -30.88
N LYS A 177 -22.75 -20.28 -32.11
CA LYS A 177 -21.96 -20.17 -33.33
C LYS A 177 -21.67 -18.69 -33.56
N PHE A 178 -20.49 -18.24 -33.13
CA PHE A 178 -19.97 -16.93 -33.52
C PHE A 178 -19.47 -16.98 -34.96
N ASN A 179 -20.17 -16.30 -35.86
CA ASN A 179 -19.76 -16.16 -37.26
C ASN A 179 -18.96 -14.86 -37.42
N LEU A 180 -17.68 -14.88 -37.04
CA LEU A 180 -16.77 -13.75 -37.30
C LEU A 180 -16.42 -13.76 -38.78
N LYS A 181 -16.97 -12.79 -39.55
CA LYS A 181 -16.53 -12.53 -40.92
C LYS A 181 -15.11 -11.96 -40.90
N THR A 182 -14.09 -12.81 -40.98
CA THR A 182 -12.77 -12.38 -41.38
C THR A 182 -12.80 -12.09 -42.89
N LYS A 183 -12.34 -10.90 -43.30
CA LYS A 183 -12.19 -10.56 -44.71
C LYS A 183 -11.17 -11.53 -45.34
N THR A 184 -11.65 -12.39 -46.22
CA THR A 184 -10.82 -13.13 -47.16
C THR A 184 -10.16 -12.15 -48.13
N ILE A 185 -8.83 -12.19 -48.19
CA ILE A 185 -8.02 -11.55 -49.23
C ILE A 185 -8.34 -12.30 -50.53
N PRO A 186 -8.71 -11.63 -51.63
CA PRO A 186 -8.94 -12.32 -52.89
C PRO A 186 -7.60 -12.67 -53.55
N ASP A 187 -7.35 -13.97 -53.70
CA ASP A 187 -6.38 -14.51 -54.65
C ASP A 187 -6.84 -14.16 -56.07
N LYS A 188 -6.12 -13.26 -56.74
CA LYS A 188 -6.13 -13.19 -58.21
C LYS A 188 -4.91 -13.94 -58.73
N VAL A 189 -5.18 -15.10 -59.30
CA VAL A 189 -4.28 -15.97 -60.10
C VAL A 189 -4.08 -15.33 -61.49
N PRO A 190 -2.92 -15.52 -62.16
CA PRO A 190 -2.48 -14.70 -63.30
C PRO A 190 -2.95 -15.20 -64.68
N VAL A 191 -2.85 -14.24 -65.62
CA VAL A 191 -2.98 -14.25 -67.10
C VAL A 191 -4.40 -14.37 -67.67
#